data_AF-A0A5C8LNT3-F1
#
_entry.id   AF-A0A5C8LNT3-F1
#
_cell.length_a   1.000
_cell.length_b   1.000
_cell.length_c   1.000
_cell.angle_alpha   90.00
_cell.angle_beta   90.00
_cell.angle_gamma   90.00
#
_symmetry.space_group_name_H-M   'P 1'
#
loop_
_entity.id
_entity.type
_entity.pdbx_description
1 polymer ?
#
loop_
_entity_poly.entity_id
_entity_poly.type
_entity_poly.pdbx_seq_one_letter_code
_entity_poly.pdbx_strand_id
1 'polypeptide(L)' 'MDDSMKDVDVFLQTIHKLEEKVVKLIHQSNLKEEEKTFILRHILIVPGKDQEHEDGRAIS' A
#
# COMPACT_ATOMS: atom_id res chain seq x y z
N MET A 1 -25.30 -12.18 -15.74
CA MET A 1 -24.27 -11.11 -15.69
C MET A 1 -24.15 -10.73 -14.22
N ASP A 2 -23.29 -11.42 -13.48
CA ASP A 2 -23.13 -11.21 -12.02
C ASP A 2 -21.81 -11.82 -11.50
N ASP A 3 -21.34 -12.91 -12.14
CA ASP A 3 -20.11 -13.60 -11.71
C ASP A 3 -18.83 -12.75 -11.85
N SER A 4 -18.72 -11.90 -12.88
CA SER A 4 -17.54 -11.04 -13.06
C SER A 4 -17.38 -9.99 -11.94
N MET A 5 -18.48 -9.54 -11.30
CA MET A 5 -18.41 -8.59 -10.18
C MET A 5 -17.94 -9.30 -8.90
N LYS A 6 -18.39 -10.54 -8.69
CA LYS A 6 -17.94 -11.37 -7.56
C LYS A 6 -16.45 -11.67 -7.64
N ASP A 7 -15.93 -11.96 -8.82
CA ASP A 7 -14.50 -12.21 -9.02
C ASP A 7 -13.66 -10.97 -8.70
N VAL A 8 -14.15 -9.78 -9.04
CA VAL A 8 -13.50 -8.50 -8.69
C VAL A 8 -13.55 -8.26 -7.19
N ASP A 9 -14.67 -8.51 -6.52
CA ASP A 9 -14.78 -8.36 -5.06
C ASP A 9 -13.84 -9.32 -4.31
N VAL A 10 -13.77 -10.58 -4.76
CA VAL A 10 -12.84 -11.58 -4.21
C VAL A 10 -11.39 -11.17 -4.44
N PHE A 11 -11.08 -10.64 -5.62
CA PHE A 11 -9.76 -10.10 -5.93
C PHE A 11 -9.39 -8.93 -4.98
N LEU A 12 -10.27 -7.93 -4.84
CA LEU A 12 -10.04 -6.77 -3.97
C LEU A 12 -9.86 -7.19 -2.50
N GLN A 13 -10.68 -8.13 -2.00
CA GLN A 13 -10.51 -8.67 -0.65
C GLN A 13 -9.17 -9.41 -0.48
N THR A 14 -8.72 -10.12 -1.51
CA THR A 14 -7.44 -10.83 -1.49
C THR A 14 -6.27 -9.85 -1.44
N ILE A 15 -6.35 -8.76 -2.21
CA ILE A 15 -5.34 -7.68 -2.18
C ILE A 15 -5.30 -7.01 -0.82
N HIS A 16 -6.45 -6.64 -0.22
CA HIS A 16 -6.46 -6.05 1.14
C HIS A 16 -5.84 -6.98 2.19
N LYS A 17 -6.17 -8.28 2.16
CA LYS A 17 -5.56 -9.26 3.07
C LYS A 17 -4.06 -9.41 2.87
N LEU A 18 -3.58 -9.27 1.63
CA LEU A 18 -2.15 -9.29 1.34
C LEU A 18 -1.46 -8.05 1.89
N GLU A 19 -2.05 -6.86 1.70
CA GLU A 19 -1.57 -5.60 2.26
C GLU A 19 -1.42 -5.70 3.80
N GLU A 20 -2.45 -6.16 4.51
CA GLU A 20 -2.39 -6.35 5.96
C GLU A 20 -1.22 -7.25 6.40
N LYS A 21 -0.97 -8.34 5.66
CA LYS A 21 0.13 -9.26 5.95
C LYS A 21 1.49 -8.60 5.71
N VAL A 22 1.64 -7.87 4.61
CA VAL A 22 2.88 -7.14 4.29
C VAL A 22 3.16 -6.08 5.36
N VAL A 23 2.14 -5.29 5.74
CA VAL A 23 2.24 -4.30 6.81
C VAL A 23 2.71 -4.97 8.11
N LYS A 24 2.10 -6.09 8.50
CA LYS A 24 2.47 -6.81 9.71
C LYS A 24 3.91 -7.32 9.68
N LEU A 25 4.35 -7.88 8.55
CA LEU A 25 5.73 -8.35 8.38
C LEU A 25 6.75 -7.22 8.52
N ILE A 26 6.47 -6.06 7.92
CA ILE A 26 7.34 -4.89 8.01
C ILE A 26 7.40 -4.38 9.46
N HIS A 27 6.27 -4.29 10.15
CA HIS A 27 6.25 -3.85 11.55
C HIS A 27 7.00 -4.80 12.49
N GLN A 28 6.93 -6.11 12.23
CA GLN A 28 7.64 -7.15 12.99
C GLN A 28 9.13 -7.27 12.64
N SER A 29 9.58 -6.60 11.57
CA SER A 29 10.99 -6.60 11.18
C SER A 29 11.84 -5.77 12.16
N ASN A 30 13.13 -6.08 12.22
CA ASN A 30 14.11 -5.36 13.03
C ASN A 30 14.63 -4.07 12.34
N LEU A 31 13.88 -3.56 11.37
CA LEU A 31 14.19 -2.32 10.67
C LEU A 31 13.91 -1.11 11.56
N LYS A 32 14.57 0.01 11.29
CA LYS A 32 14.23 1.29 11.89
C LYS A 32 12.89 1.79 11.35
N GLU A 33 12.20 2.62 12.12
CA GLU A 33 10.89 3.17 11.72
C GLU A 33 10.95 3.95 10.40
N GLU A 34 12.06 4.64 10.12
CA GLU A 34 12.30 5.32 8.84
C GLU A 34 12.34 4.34 7.66
N GLU A 35 13.03 3.21 7.84
CA GLU A 35 13.15 2.16 6.82
C GLU A 35 11.81 1.45 6.60
N LYS A 36 11.06 1.17 7.69
CA LYS A 36 9.70 0.63 7.60
C LYS A 36 8.78 1.57 6.83
N THR A 37 8.82 2.86 7.15
CA THR A 37 8.00 3.89 6.50
C THR A 37 8.35 4.01 5.02
N PHE A 38 9.65 4.01 4.69
CA PHE A 38 10.12 4.02 3.31
C PHE A 38 9.57 2.81 2.54
N ILE A 39 9.72 1.60 3.08
CA ILE A 39 9.25 0.37 2.43
C ILE A 39 7.73 0.38 2.25
N LEU A 40 6.96 0.79 3.26
CA LEU A 40 5.50 0.85 3.17
C LEU A 40 5.05 1.78 2.06
N ARG A 41 5.65 2.97 1.93
CA ARG A 41 5.34 3.92 0.85
C ARG A 41 5.66 3.39 -0.54
N HIS A 42 6.71 2.57 -0.67
CA HIS A 42 7.16 2.09 -1.99
C HIS A 42 6.55 0.75 -2.41
N ILE A 43 6.12 -0.09 -1.47
CA ILE A 43 5.50 -1.39 -1.76
C ILE A 43 3.97 -1.27 -1.85
N LEU A 44 3.35 -0.45 -1.00
CA LEU A 44 1.90 -0.26 -0.96
C LEU A 44 1.51 0.97 -1.78
N ILE A 45 1.87 0.99 -3.06
CA ILE A 45 1.39 2.03 -3.97
C ILE A 45 -0.08 1.74 -4.29
N VAL A 46 -0.97 2.34 -3.51
CA VAL A 46 -2.38 2.49 -3.87
C VAL A 46 -2.49 3.77 -4.70
N PRO A 47 -2.90 3.72 -5.97
CA PRO A 47 -3.15 4.92 -6.76
C PRO A 47 -4.14 5.83 -6.01
N GLY A 48 -3.73 7.05 -5.69
CA GLY A 48 -4.56 8.06 -5.02
C GLY A 48 -4.37 8.21 -3.50
N LYS A 49 -3.43 7.48 -2.86
CA LYS A 49 -3.17 7.63 -1.41
C LYS A 49 -2.08 8.66 -1.07
N ASP A 50 -1.21 8.99 -2.04
CA ASP A 50 -0.06 9.89 -1.86
C ASP A 50 -0.15 11.20 -2.68
N GLN A 51 -1.35 11.77 -2.85
CA GLN A 51 -1.48 13.10 -3.49
C GLN A 51 -1.44 14.29 -2.51
N GLU A 52 -1.15 14.09 -1.22
CA GLU A 52 -1.15 15.21 -0.26
C GLU A 52 0.24 15.67 0.23
N HIS A 53 1.35 15.06 -0.20
CA HIS A 53 2.67 15.43 0.35
C HIS A 53 3.84 15.40 -0.63
N GLU A 54 3.71 15.82 -1.89
CA GLU A 54 4.88 16.20 -2.72
C GLU A 54 4.72 17.44 -3.63
N ASP A 55 3.71 18.29 -3.47
CA ASP A 55 3.69 19.63 -4.13
C ASP A 55 4.41 20.70 -3.30
N GLY A 56 5.65 20.39 -2.90
CA GLY A 56 6.41 21.21 -1.95
C GLY A 56 7.90 21.30 -2.22
N ARG A 57 8.40 20.93 -3.40
CA ARG A 57 9.79 21.24 -3.82
C ARG A 57 10.00 21.06 -5.33
N ALA A 58 9.35 21.90 -6.14
CA ALA A 58 9.97 22.30 -7.41
C ALA A 58 11.11 23.29 -7.07
N ILE A 59 12.32 22.77 -6.90
CA ILE A 59 13.54 23.56 -6.92
C ILE A 59 14.01 23.59 -8.37
N SER A 60 14.22 24.82 -8.86
CA SER A 60 14.86 25.24 -10.11
C SER A 60 13.99 25.29 -11.37
#